data_AF-A0A3C1WFM1-F1
#
_entry.id   AF-A0A3C1WFM1-F1
#
_cell.length_a   1.000
_cell.length_b   1.000
_cell.length_c   1.000
_cell.angle_alpha   90.00
_cell.angle_beta   90.00
_cell.angle_gamma   90.00
#
_symmetry.space_group_name_H-M   'P 1'
#
loop_
_entity.id
_entity.type
_entity.pdbx_description
1 polymer ?
#
loop_
_entity_poly.entity_id
_entity_poly.type
_entity_poly.pdbx_seq_one_letter_code
_entity_poly.pdbx_strand_id
1 'polypeptide(L)'
;WMRPGGTTFYFVNEGPVRALELARQSAGGRDIRIAGGADVIQQYLNLDAVDELEIALAPVFFGSGRRLFENLRDPGPKFRIDTVLNGSAATHLRYVRQ
;
A
#
# COMPACT_ATOMS: atom_id res chain seq x y z
N TRP A 1 -9.34 -15.81 18.07
CA TRP A 1 -9.66 -16.85 17.08
C TRP A 1 -8.41 -17.12 16.25
N MET A 2 -7.80 -18.30 16.38
CA MET A 2 -6.69 -18.73 15.50
C MET A 2 -7.27 -19.54 14.34
N ARG A 3 -6.93 -19.16 13.09
CA ARG A 3 -7.29 -19.93 11.90
C ARG A 3 -6.20 -20.98 11.62
N PRO A 4 -6.54 -22.19 11.14
CA PRO A 4 -5.55 -23.13 10.63
C PRO A 4 -4.87 -22.50 9.41
N GLY A 5 -3.55 -22.30 9.44
CA GLY A 5 -2.81 -21.72 8.30
C GLY A 5 -1.68 -20.75 8.62
N GLY A 6 -1.09 -20.78 9.84
CA GLY A 6 0.08 -19.95 10.17
C GLY A 6 -0.17 -18.44 10.16
N THR A 7 -1.44 -18.02 10.04
CA THR A 7 -1.83 -16.60 9.93
C THR A 7 -2.66 -16.23 11.14
N THR A 8 -2.20 -15.22 11.87
CA THR A 8 -2.92 -14.63 13.00
C THR A 8 -3.26 -13.18 12.67
N PHE A 9 -4.50 -12.79 12.90
CA PHE A 9 -4.95 -11.41 12.73
C PHE A 9 -4.88 -10.68 14.06
N TYR A 10 -4.20 -9.54 14.05
CA TYR A 10 -4.15 -8.61 15.17
C TYR A 10 -4.96 -7.39 14.81
N PHE A 11 -5.85 -6.98 15.72
CA PHE A 11 -6.63 -5.76 15.58
C PHE A 11 -5.87 -4.67 16.34
N VAL A 12 -5.36 -3.68 15.61
CA VAL A 12 -4.58 -2.56 16.15
C VAL A 12 -5.46 -1.32 16.10
N ASN A 13 -5.66 -0.68 17.25
CA ASN A 13 -6.56 0.46 17.42
C ASN A 13 -5.80 1.76 17.71
N GLU A 14 -4.50 1.68 17.91
CA GLU A 14 -3.58 2.77 18.25
C GLU A 14 -3.08 3.54 17.01
N GLY A 15 -3.52 3.14 15.82
CA GLY A 15 -3.26 3.83 14.56
C GLY A 15 -2.16 3.21 13.68
N PRO A 16 -1.92 3.79 12.49
CA PRO A 16 -1.06 3.23 11.44
C PRO A 16 0.42 3.13 11.84
N VAL A 17 0.93 4.10 12.61
CA VAL A 17 2.33 4.08 13.07
C VAL A 17 2.59 2.85 13.94
N ARG A 18 1.71 2.60 14.93
CA ARG A 18 1.83 1.45 15.82
C ARG A 18 1.67 0.12 15.07
N ALA A 19 0.73 0.07 14.12
CA ALA A 19 0.54 -1.12 13.28
C ALA A 19 1.80 -1.45 12.46
N LEU A 20 2.47 -0.43 11.90
CA LEU A 20 3.71 -0.61 11.16
C LEU A 20 4.88 -1.06 12.03
N GLU A 21 5.02 -0.54 13.25
CA GLU A 21 6.04 -1.00 14.20
C GLU A 21 5.88 -2.50 14.51
N LEU A 22 4.66 -2.93 14.83
CA LEU A 22 4.34 -4.33 15.11
C LEU A 22 4.59 -5.21 13.88
N ALA A 23 4.25 -4.70 12.68
CA ALA A 23 4.52 -5.39 11.42
C ALA A 23 6.02 -5.55 11.18
N ARG A 24 6.85 -4.52 11.43
CA ARG A 24 8.31 -4.59 11.34
C ARG A 24 8.91 -5.64 12.27
N GLN A 25 8.44 -5.69 13.52
CA GLN A 25 8.88 -6.71 14.48
C GLN A 25 8.51 -8.12 14.01
N SER A 26 7.30 -8.30 13.47
CA SER A 26 6.80 -9.60 13.02
C SER A 26 7.42 -10.07 11.70
N ALA A 27 7.81 -9.13 10.81
CA ALA A 27 8.35 -9.45 9.50
C ALA A 27 9.76 -10.05 9.56
N GLY A 28 10.52 -9.75 10.63
CA GLY A 28 11.86 -10.29 10.85
C GLY A 28 12.86 -9.89 9.77
N GLY A 29 12.77 -8.65 9.27
CA GLY A 29 13.64 -8.13 8.21
C GLY A 29 13.15 -8.38 6.78
N ARG A 30 12.02 -9.07 6.58
CA ARG A 30 11.33 -9.15 5.28
C ARG A 30 10.48 -7.91 5.02
N ASP A 31 10.02 -7.78 3.78
CA ASP A 31 9.13 -6.70 3.36
C ASP A 31 7.74 -6.77 4.02
N ILE A 32 7.11 -5.60 4.16
CA ILE A 32 5.78 -5.45 4.74
C ILE A 32 4.83 -4.97 3.65
N ARG A 33 3.81 -5.77 3.37
CA ARG A 33 2.78 -5.41 2.39
C ARG A 33 1.61 -4.70 3.07
N ILE A 34 1.34 -3.46 2.66
CA ILE A 34 0.09 -2.78 2.96
C ILE A 34 -0.97 -3.32 2.00
N ALA A 35 -1.83 -4.20 2.51
CA ALA A 35 -2.84 -4.87 1.68
C ALA A 35 -3.95 -3.93 1.16
N GLY A 36 -4.17 -2.80 1.83
CA GLY A 36 -5.28 -1.87 1.56
C GLY A 36 -6.30 -1.83 2.70
N GLY A 37 -7.47 -1.22 2.51
CA GLY A 37 -7.95 -0.55 1.31
C GLY A 37 -7.39 0.86 1.09
N ALA A 38 -8.04 1.65 0.22
CA ALA A 38 -7.59 2.99 -0.15
C ALA A 38 -7.33 3.92 1.04
N ASP A 39 -8.19 3.87 2.06
CA ASP A 39 -8.05 4.69 3.28
C ASP A 39 -6.74 4.39 4.03
N VAL A 40 -6.44 3.11 4.26
CA VAL A 40 -5.20 2.67 4.92
C VAL A 40 -3.97 3.05 4.09
N ILE A 41 -4.04 2.88 2.77
CA ILE A 41 -2.92 3.25 1.88
C ILE A 41 -2.69 4.77 1.92
N GLN A 42 -3.75 5.59 1.91
CA GLN A 42 -3.64 7.05 2.03
C GLN A 42 -2.97 7.47 3.34
N GLN A 43 -3.30 6.81 4.46
CA GLN A 43 -2.64 7.07 5.74
C GLN A 43 -1.12 6.81 5.65
N TYR A 44 -0.69 5.68 5.08
CA TYR A 44 0.74 5.37 4.96
C TYR A 44 1.48 6.21 3.92
N LEU A 45 0.81 6.62 2.83
CA LEU A 45 1.35 7.62 1.90
C LEU A 45 1.57 8.96 2.60
N ASN A 46 0.63 9.39 3.44
CA ASN A 46 0.74 10.61 4.25
C ASN A 46 1.72 10.51 5.41
N LEU A 47 2.13 9.31 5.82
CA LEU A 47 3.21 9.11 6.78
C LEU A 47 4.59 9.08 6.11
N ASP A 48 4.64 9.12 4.77
CA ASP A 48 5.85 8.81 4.01
C ASP A 48 6.47 7.49 4.47
N ALA A 49 5.64 6.44 4.53
CA ALA A 49 6.06 5.11 4.97
C ALA A 49 6.05 4.07 3.84
N VAL A 50 5.63 4.46 2.62
CA VAL A 50 5.58 3.62 1.43
C VAL A 50 6.89 3.74 0.65
N ASP A 51 7.72 2.70 0.70
CA ASP A 51 9.01 2.68 -0.02
C ASP A 51 8.82 2.36 -1.50
N GLU A 52 7.86 1.48 -1.80
CA GLU A 52 7.55 1.00 -3.14
C GLU A 52 6.03 1.00 -3.36
N LEU A 53 5.60 1.45 -4.53
CA LEU A 53 4.20 1.47 -4.94
C LEU A 53 4.04 0.75 -6.27
N GLU A 54 3.37 -0.40 -6.24
CA GLU A 54 3.08 -1.22 -7.42
C GLU A 54 1.60 -1.11 -7.79
N ILE A 55 1.32 -0.73 -9.03
CA ILE A 55 -0.03 -0.50 -9.54
C ILE A 55 -0.24 -1.31 -10.81
N ALA A 56 -1.24 -2.18 -10.81
CA ALA A 56 -1.77 -2.78 -12.03
C ALA A 56 -2.89 -1.89 -12.57
N LEU A 57 -2.57 -1.08 -13.57
CA LEU A 57 -3.52 -0.18 -14.21
C LEU A 57 -4.34 -0.94 -15.26
N ALA A 58 -5.58 -1.29 -14.91
CA ALA A 58 -6.52 -1.94 -15.82
C ALA A 58 -7.20 -0.91 -16.75
N PRO A 59 -7.47 -1.25 -18.02
CA PRO A 59 -8.11 -0.36 -18.99
C PRO A 59 -9.63 -0.31 -18.80
N VAL A 60 -10.08 0.11 -17.60
CA VAL A 60 -11.50 0.20 -17.25
C VAL A 60 -11.81 1.51 -16.52
N PHE A 61 -12.92 2.14 -16.89
CA PHE A 61 -13.42 3.35 -16.24
C PHE A 61 -14.62 2.99 -15.35
N PHE A 62 -14.46 3.08 -14.03
CA PHE A 62 -15.54 2.77 -13.09
C PHE A 62 -16.55 3.90 -12.91
N GLY A 63 -16.19 5.15 -13.24
CA GLY A 63 -17.04 6.34 -13.06
C GLY A 63 -17.17 6.80 -11.60
N SER A 64 -17.38 5.89 -10.65
CA SER A 64 -17.42 6.17 -9.21
C SER A 64 -16.79 5.03 -8.38
N GLY A 65 -16.57 5.26 -7.09
CA GLY A 65 -16.03 4.26 -6.18
C GLY A 65 -15.01 4.81 -5.19
N ARG A 66 -14.17 3.92 -4.63
CA ARG A 66 -13.11 4.28 -3.68
C ARG A 66 -11.86 4.70 -4.45
N ARG A 67 -11.51 5.99 -4.39
CA ARG A 67 -10.32 6.54 -5.04
C ARG A 67 -9.08 6.24 -4.20
N LEU A 68 -8.01 5.76 -4.84
CA LEU A 68 -6.74 5.47 -4.16
C LEU A 68 -6.02 6.77 -3.77
N PHE A 69 -5.94 7.74 -4.68
CA PHE A 69 -5.27 9.02 -4.49
C PHE A 69 -6.31 10.13 -4.34
N GLU A 70 -6.59 10.53 -3.10
CA GLU A 70 -7.58 11.58 -2.79
C GLU A 70 -7.13 12.39 -1.57
N ASN A 71 -7.17 11.82 -0.37
CA ASN A 71 -6.89 12.52 0.88
C ASN A 71 -5.38 12.58 1.21
N LEU A 72 -4.57 13.05 0.25
CA LEU A 72 -3.12 13.16 0.42
C LEU A 72 -2.72 14.55 0.96
N ARG A 73 -1.71 14.59 1.83
CA ARG A 73 -1.10 15.83 2.35
C ARG A 73 -0.38 16.61 1.25
N ASP A 74 -0.18 17.90 1.45
CA ASP A 74 0.64 18.77 0.59
C ASP A 74 1.90 19.26 1.34
N PRO A 75 3.13 19.07 0.82
CA PRO A 75 3.45 18.31 -0.39
C PRO A 75 3.19 16.82 -0.26
N GLY A 76 2.69 16.23 -1.34
CA GLY A 76 2.44 14.79 -1.45
C GLY A 76 3.73 13.96 -1.51
N PRO A 77 3.63 12.63 -1.36
CA PRO A 77 4.79 11.74 -1.46
C PRO A 77 5.39 11.79 -2.86
N LYS A 78 6.72 11.70 -2.93
CA LYS A 78 7.46 11.76 -4.19
C LYS A 78 7.98 10.38 -4.56
N PHE A 79 7.77 10.01 -5.81
CA PHE A 79 8.21 8.74 -6.35
C PHE A 79 8.86 8.94 -7.72
N ARG A 80 9.79 8.05 -8.05
CA ARG A 80 10.28 7.87 -9.42
C ARG A 80 9.71 6.57 -10.00
N ILE A 81 9.51 6.55 -11.31
CA ILE A 81 9.22 5.31 -12.02
C ILE A 81 10.48 4.43 -11.96
N ASP A 82 10.30 3.19 -11.54
CA ASP A 82 11.35 2.19 -11.51
C ASP A 82 11.21 1.21 -12.67
N THR A 83 9.99 0.74 -12.95
CA THR A 83 9.72 -0.20 -14.05
C THR A 83 8.29 -0.04 -14.56
N VAL A 84 8.11 -0.29 -15.86
CA VAL A 84 6.80 -0.38 -16.53
C VAL A 84 6.76 -1.66 -17.35
N LEU A 85 5.76 -2.51 -17.12
CA LEU A 85 5.53 -3.73 -17.88
C LEU A 85 4.14 -3.70 -18.50
N ASN A 86 4.07 -3.78 -19.82
CA ASN A 86 2.79 -3.83 -20.53
C ASN A 86 2.29 -5.27 -20.61
N GLY A 87 1.16 -5.55 -19.96
CA GLY A 87 0.40 -6.78 -20.12
C GLY A 87 -0.79 -6.58 -21.06
N SER A 88 -1.34 -7.67 -21.57
CA SER A 88 -2.53 -7.64 -22.43
C SER A 88 -3.80 -7.15 -21.70
N ALA A 89 -3.85 -7.28 -20.37
CA ALA A 89 -5.00 -6.90 -19.55
C ALA A 89 -4.74 -5.72 -18.59
N ALA A 90 -3.48 -5.34 -18.38
CA ALA A 90 -3.10 -4.23 -17.50
C ALA A 90 -1.68 -3.74 -17.79
N THR A 91 -1.41 -2.47 -17.50
CA THR A 91 -0.05 -1.94 -17.41
C THR A 91 0.40 -2.02 -15.95
N HIS A 92 1.48 -2.77 -15.69
CA HIS A 92 2.06 -2.91 -14.36
C HIS A 92 3.13 -1.83 -14.17
N LEU A 93 2.88 -0.92 -13.22
CA LEU A 93 3.73 0.21 -12.89
C LEU A 93 4.38 -0.05 -11.54
N ARG A 94 5.70 0.12 -11.45
CA ARG A 94 6.44 0.09 -10.20
C ARG A 94 7.09 1.45 -9.98
N TYR A 95 6.78 2.04 -8.83
CA TYR A 95 7.34 3.28 -8.35
C TYR A 95 8.15 3.01 -7.09
N VAL A 96 9.26 3.74 -6.92
CA VAL A 96 10.05 3.71 -5.69
C VAL A 96 10.24 5.13 -5.17
N ARG A 97 10.30 5.28 -3.84
CA ARG A 97 10.39 6.59 -3.20
C ARG A 97 11.63 7.35 -3.66
N GLN A 98 11.48 8.68 -3.81
CA GLN A 98 12.58 9.62 -4.05
C GLN A 98 13.20 10.14 -2.76
#